data_AF-A0A538LMK6-F1
#
_entry.id   AF-A0A538LMK6-F1
#
_cell.length_a   1.000
_cell.length_b   1.000
_cell.length_c   1.000
_cell.angle_alpha   90.00
_cell.angle_beta   90.00
_cell.angle_gamma   90.00
#
_symmetry.space_group_name_H-M   'P 1'
#
loop_
_entity.id
_entity.type
_entity.pdbx_description
1 polymer ?
#
loop_
_entity_poly.entity_id
_entity_poly.type
_entity_poly.pdbx_seq_one_letter_code
_entity_poly.pdbx_strand_id
1 'polypeptide(L)'
;MTDAPGIVFLEIDGLGLPVLRRAMRDGNAATMARWVGDGTHRLAEWETDLSSQTGASQAGILLGSNEDIPAFRWVEKETAKLVACSGPPDCAEI
;
A
#
# COMPACT_ATOMS: atom_id res chain seq x y z
N MET A 1 -9.21 28.58 2.18
CA MET A 1 -8.01 27.90 1.65
C MET A 1 -6.95 27.97 2.74
N THR A 2 -6.20 26.90 2.96
CA THR A 2 -5.11 26.86 3.94
C THR A 2 -3.78 26.93 3.20
N ASP A 3 -2.81 27.66 3.76
CA ASP A 3 -1.42 27.70 3.26
C ASP A 3 -0.55 26.59 3.87
N ALA A 4 -1.15 25.74 4.71
CA ALA A 4 -0.46 24.57 5.26
C ALA A 4 -0.11 23.59 4.12
N PRO A 5 1.15 23.13 4.03
CA PRO A 5 1.54 22.10 3.06
C PRO A 5 0.73 20.81 3.25
N GLY A 6 0.24 20.25 2.15
CA GLY A 6 -0.41 18.93 2.12
C GLY A 6 0.54 17.82 1.69
N ILE A 7 0.08 16.57 1.81
CA ILE A 7 0.82 15.39 1.34
C ILE A 7 -0.06 14.67 0.30
N VAL A 8 0.57 14.20 -0.77
CA VAL A 8 -0.05 13.27 -1.74
C VAL A 8 0.62 11.91 -1.58
N PHE A 9 -0.16 10.91 -1.18
CA PHE A 9 0.24 9.51 -1.24
C PHE A 9 -0.35 8.89 -2.51
N LEU A 10 0.51 8.27 -3.32
CA LEU A 10 0.13 7.53 -4.53
C LEU A 10 0.48 6.06 -4.35
N GLU A 11 -0.54 5.22 -4.38
CA GLU A 11 -0.40 3.77 -4.41
C GLU A 11 -0.68 3.27 -5.84
N ILE A 12 0.18 2.39 -6.35
CA ILE A 12 -0.04 1.71 -7.64
C ILE A 12 -0.26 0.24 -7.32
N ASP A 13 -1.51 -0.20 -7.38
CA ASP A 13 -1.90 -1.56 -7.04
C ASP A 13 -1.12 -2.59 -7.88
N GLY A 14 -0.62 -3.63 -7.23
CA GLY A 14 0.14 -4.72 -7.85
C GLY A 14 1.54 -4.36 -8.39
N LEU A 15 2.08 -3.17 -8.10
CA LEU A 15 3.40 -2.78 -8.60
C LEU A 15 4.55 -3.35 -7.75
N GLY A 16 5.13 -4.47 -8.20
CA GLY A 16 6.34 -5.03 -7.60
C GLY A 16 7.61 -4.24 -7.92
N LEU A 17 8.58 -4.23 -7.00
CA LEU A 17 9.90 -3.59 -7.18
C LEU A 17 10.61 -4.01 -8.49
N PRO A 18 10.66 -5.30 -8.87
CA PRO A 18 11.33 -5.71 -10.12
C PRO A 18 10.69 -5.10 -11.37
N VAL A 19 9.37 -4.92 -11.36
CA VAL A 19 8.61 -4.32 -12.45
C VAL A 19 8.95 -2.84 -12.58
N LEU A 20 8.96 -2.09 -11.48
CA LEU A 20 9.33 -0.68 -11.49
C LEU A 20 10.78 -0.47 -11.92
N ARG A 21 11.73 -1.30 -11.43
CA ARG A 21 13.13 -1.27 -11.86
C ARG A 21 13.29 -1.48 -13.36
N ARG A 22 12.56 -2.45 -13.91
CA ARG A 22 12.51 -2.69 -15.35
C ARG A 22 11.94 -1.48 -16.10
N ALA A 23 10.81 -0.94 -15.66
CA ALA A 23 10.18 0.23 -16.30
C ALA A 23 11.11 1.46 -16.31
N MET A 24 11.87 1.70 -15.23
CA MET A 24 12.86 2.77 -15.17
C MET A 24 14.00 2.56 -16.16
N ARG A 25 14.56 1.36 -16.22
CA ARG A 25 15.65 1.02 -17.15
C ARG A 25 15.21 1.08 -18.61
N ASP A 26 14.02 0.59 -18.91
CA ASP A 26 13.49 0.50 -20.28
C ASP A 26 12.90 1.85 -20.76
N GLY A 27 12.95 2.92 -19.93
CA GLY A 27 12.50 4.27 -20.29
C GLY A 27 11.01 4.56 -20.06
N ASN A 28 10.23 3.57 -19.62
CA ASN A 28 8.79 3.71 -19.34
C ASN A 28 8.49 4.54 -18.08
N ALA A 29 9.45 4.69 -17.17
CA ALA A 29 9.35 5.48 -15.94
C ALA A 29 10.50 6.51 -15.81
N ALA A 30 10.78 7.24 -16.88
CA ALA A 30 11.95 8.13 -16.99
C ALA A 30 12.04 9.19 -15.88
N THR A 31 10.92 9.76 -15.43
CA THR A 31 10.89 10.74 -14.33
C THR A 31 11.35 10.13 -13.01
N MET A 32 10.86 8.93 -12.67
CA MET A 32 11.26 8.23 -11.46
C MET A 32 12.72 7.77 -11.54
N ALA A 33 13.17 7.32 -12.71
CA ALA A 33 14.57 6.96 -12.94
C ALA A 33 15.52 8.14 -12.68
N ARG A 34 15.17 9.33 -13.18
CA ARG A 34 15.91 10.57 -12.92
C ARG A 34 15.95 10.91 -11.43
N TRP A 35 14.80 10.87 -10.75
CA TRP A 35 14.74 11.18 -9.32
C TRP A 35 15.64 10.31 -8.46
N VAL A 36 15.68 9.00 -8.76
CA VAL A 36 16.56 8.04 -8.08
C VAL A 36 18.02 8.27 -8.46
N GLY A 37 18.31 8.50 -9.75
CA GLY A 37 19.68 8.76 -10.24
C GLY A 37 20.31 10.04 -9.69
N ASP A 38 19.51 11.10 -9.53
CA ASP A 38 19.93 12.38 -8.96
C ASP A 38 20.00 12.35 -7.42
N GLY A 39 19.61 11.25 -6.78
CA GLY A 39 19.61 11.09 -5.32
C GLY A 39 18.53 11.89 -4.58
N THR A 40 17.62 12.54 -5.32
CA THR A 40 16.50 13.30 -4.72
C THR A 40 15.46 12.41 -4.05
N HIS A 41 15.34 11.16 -4.50
CA HIS A 41 14.40 10.18 -3.97
C HIS A 41 15.08 8.82 -3.80
N ARG A 42 14.60 8.04 -2.82
CA ARG A 42 15.08 6.69 -2.56
C ARG A 42 14.04 5.67 -3.00
N LEU A 43 14.47 4.69 -3.79
CA LEU A 43 13.68 3.50 -4.06
C LEU A 43 13.87 2.50 -2.91
N ALA A 44 12.82 2.27 -2.13
CA ALA A 44 12.81 1.33 -1.02
C ALA A 44 11.92 0.13 -1.36
N GLU A 45 12.38 -1.08 -1.05
CA GLU A 45 11.54 -2.27 -1.11
C GLU A 45 10.64 -2.33 0.13
N TRP A 46 9.43 -2.80 -0.07
CA TRP A 46 8.53 -3.20 1.02
C TRP A 46 8.04 -4.60 0.72
N GLU A 47 8.29 -5.52 1.66
CA GLU A 47 7.86 -6.90 1.56
C GLU A 47 6.48 -7.03 2.20
N THR A 48 5.52 -7.54 1.41
CA THR A 48 4.16 -7.83 1.90
C THR A 48 4.20 -9.06 2.80
N ASP A 49 3.42 -9.05 3.86
CA ASP A 49 3.09 -10.29 4.58
C ASP A 49 2.04 -11.12 3.83
N LEU A 50 1.72 -12.30 4.33
CA LEU A 50 0.54 -13.06 3.93
C LEU A 50 -0.68 -12.54 4.71
N SER A 51 -1.68 -11.92 4.09
CA SER A 51 -1.95 -11.83 2.65
C SER A 51 -1.44 -10.53 1.99
N SER A 52 -0.93 -10.65 0.75
CA SER A 52 -0.48 -9.52 -0.08
C SER A 52 -1.66 -8.76 -0.71
N GLN A 53 -2.74 -8.60 0.03
CA GLN A 53 -3.97 -7.97 -0.46
C GLN A 53 -3.96 -6.47 -0.20
N THR A 54 -4.69 -5.72 -1.03
CA THR A 54 -4.72 -4.25 -1.00
C THR A 54 -5.09 -3.72 0.37
N GLY A 55 -6.14 -4.24 1.02
CA GLY A 55 -6.58 -3.79 2.35
C GLY A 55 -5.52 -3.96 3.43
N ALA A 56 -4.90 -5.14 3.52
CA ALA A 56 -3.81 -5.40 4.46
C ALA A 56 -2.58 -4.52 4.16
N SER A 57 -2.24 -4.32 2.87
CA SER A 57 -1.11 -3.48 2.47
C SER A 57 -1.35 -2.00 2.82
N GLN A 58 -2.55 -1.49 2.58
CA GLN A 58 -2.94 -0.13 2.92
C GLN A 58 -2.89 0.14 4.42
N ALA A 59 -3.39 -0.80 5.24
CA ALA A 59 -3.29 -0.70 6.69
C ALA A 59 -1.81 -0.66 7.14
N GLY A 60 -0.97 -1.56 6.61
CA GLY A 60 0.47 -1.58 6.91
C GLY A 60 1.19 -0.29 6.51
N ILE A 61 0.89 0.27 5.33
CA ILE A 61 1.55 1.47 4.79
C ILE A 61 1.07 2.75 5.49
N LEU A 62 -0.24 2.89 5.73
CA LEU A 62 -0.85 4.14 6.18
C LEU A 62 -1.04 4.20 7.71
N LEU A 63 -1.32 3.06 8.34
CA LEU A 63 -1.62 2.96 9.78
C LEU A 63 -0.48 2.31 10.58
N GLY A 64 0.48 1.68 9.89
CA GLY A 64 1.67 1.10 10.50
C GLY A 64 1.50 -0.32 11.01
N SER A 65 0.32 -0.94 10.83
CA SER A 65 0.06 -2.34 11.16
C SER A 65 -0.96 -2.95 10.20
N ASN A 66 -0.79 -4.23 9.91
CA ASN A 66 -1.73 -5.08 9.18
C ASN A 66 -2.04 -6.38 9.94
N GLU A 67 -1.76 -6.39 11.25
CA GLU A 67 -2.07 -7.49 12.16
C GLU A 67 -3.58 -7.79 12.15
N ASP A 68 -3.94 -9.07 12.21
CA ASP A 68 -5.34 -9.55 12.17
C ASP A 68 -6.16 -9.14 10.93
N ILE A 69 -5.49 -8.82 9.80
CA ILE A 69 -6.12 -8.62 8.49
C ILE A 69 -5.75 -9.79 7.54
N PRO A 70 -6.38 -10.97 7.69
CA PRO A 70 -5.94 -12.18 6.98
C PRO A 70 -6.31 -12.17 5.49
N ALA A 71 -7.34 -11.42 5.10
CA ALA A 71 -7.87 -11.35 3.74
C ALA A 71 -8.85 -10.18 3.61
N PHE A 72 -9.32 -9.94 2.39
CA PHE A 72 -10.33 -8.94 2.06
C PHE A 72 -11.67 -9.24 2.75
N ARG A 73 -11.96 -10.53 2.97
CA ARG A 73 -13.10 -11.01 3.75
C ARG A 73 -12.69 -12.20 4.61
N TRP A 74 -13.14 -12.20 5.86
CA TRP A 74 -12.95 -13.31 6.79
C TRP A 74 -14.11 -13.39 7.77
N VAL A 75 -14.19 -14.52 8.48
CA VAL A 75 -15.17 -14.72 9.54
C VAL A 75 -14.47 -14.50 10.88
N GLU A 76 -14.98 -13.57 11.69
CA GLU A 76 -14.56 -13.40 13.08
C GLU A 76 -15.12 -14.58 13.90
N LYS A 77 -14.24 -15.29 14.62
CA LYS A 77 -14.61 -16.56 15.28
C LYS A 77 -15.55 -16.34 16.46
N GLU A 78 -15.35 -15.26 17.19
CA GLU A 78 -16.04 -14.92 18.43
C GLU A 78 -17.51 -14.59 18.18
N THR A 79 -17.81 -13.93 17.07
CA THR A 79 -19.17 -13.45 16.75
C THR A 79 -19.80 -14.18 15.56
N ALA A 80 -19.04 -15.01 14.85
CA ALA A 80 -19.43 -15.64 13.58
C ALA A 80 -19.86 -14.63 12.50
N LYS A 81 -19.40 -13.38 12.59
CA LYS A 81 -19.68 -12.34 11.60
C LYS A 81 -18.70 -12.39 10.44
N LEU A 82 -19.19 -12.08 9.25
CA LEU A 82 -18.37 -11.82 8.08
C LEU A 82 -17.88 -10.37 8.13
N VAL A 83 -16.56 -10.18 8.11
CA VAL A 83 -15.88 -8.88 8.07
C VAL A 83 -15.34 -8.65 6.66
N ALA A 84 -15.36 -7.41 6.18
CA ALA A 84 -14.76 -7.03 4.90
C ALA A 84 -13.92 -5.74 4.97
N CYS A 85 -12.73 -5.73 4.34
CA CYS A 85 -11.86 -4.54 4.16
C CYS A 85 -12.43 -3.50 3.18
N SER A 86 -13.74 -3.28 3.21
CA SER A 86 -14.46 -2.29 2.40
C SER A 86 -15.75 -1.81 3.05
N GLY A 87 -16.22 -2.47 4.11
CA GLY A 87 -17.41 -2.06 4.85
C GLY A 87 -17.05 -0.92 5.80
N PRO A 88 -17.69 0.27 5.73
CA PRO A 88 -17.34 1.37 6.64
C PRO A 88 -17.43 1.03 8.14
N PRO A 89 -18.43 0.25 8.62
CA PRO A 89 -18.45 -0.20 10.01
C PRO A 89 -17.29 -1.15 10.33
N ASP A 90 -17.02 -2.11 9.46
CA ASP A 90 -15.95 -3.09 9.61
C ASP A 90 -14.57 -2.40 9.64
N CYS A 91 -14.32 -1.47 8.71
CA CYS A 91 -13.07 -0.71 8.64
C CYS A 91 -12.84 0.25 9.82
N ALA A 92 -13.88 0.57 10.61
CA ALA A 92 -13.71 1.36 11.82
C ALA A 92 -13.24 0.52 13.02
N GLU A 93 -13.35 -0.81 12.92
CA GLU A 93 -12.95 -1.78 13.95
C GLU A 93 -11.66 -2.53 13.61
N ILE A 94 -11.15 -2.40 12.38
CA ILE A 94 -9.84 -2.85 11.90
C ILE A 94 -8.78 -1.81 12.24
#